data_AF-A0A392NE08-F1
#
_entry.id   AF-A0A392NE08-F1
#
_cell.length_a   1.000
_cell.length_b   1.000
_cell.length_c   1.000
_cell.angle_alpha   90.00
_cell.angle_beta   90.00
_cell.angle_gamma   90.00
#
_symmetry.space_group_name_H-M   'P 1'
#
loop_
_entity.id
_entity.type
_entity.pdbx_description
1 polymer ?
#
loop_
_entity_poly.entity_id
_entity_poly.type
_entity_poly.pdbx_seq_one_letter_code
_entity_poly.pdbx_strand_id
1 'polypeptide(L)'
;MNVHKISNSDQFVIVGSDGLFDFFSNEEAVNLVESYILSNPFGDPAKFLIEQLVARAADSAGFSMEELMNVPAGRRRKYHDDVTVMVIMLGMNQRTSKASTCI
;
A
#
# COMPACT_ATOMS: atom_id res chain seq x y z
N MET A 1 -22.50 4.08 14.05
CA MET A 1 -21.04 4.17 14.15
C MET A 1 -20.55 2.83 14.67
N ASN A 2 -19.74 2.11 13.89
CA ASN A 2 -19.04 0.94 14.39
C ASN A 2 -17.74 1.42 15.03
N VAL A 3 -17.48 1.00 16.26
CA VAL A 3 -16.26 1.31 17.00
C VAL A 3 -15.59 0.00 17.33
N HIS A 4 -14.34 -0.15 16.92
CA HIS A 4 -13.50 -1.30 17.26
C HIS A 4 -12.55 -0.90 18.37
N LYS A 5 -12.55 -1.65 19.48
CA LYS A 5 -11.56 -1.48 20.54
C LYS A 5 -10.35 -2.33 20.19
N ILE A 6 -9.21 -1.65 19.98
CA ILE A 6 -7.94 -2.32 19.69
C ILE A 6 -7.62 -3.33 20.80
N SER A 7 -7.24 -4.53 20.36
CA SER A 7 -6.89 -5.69 21.16
C SER A 7 -5.49 -6.20 20.80
N ASN A 8 -4.96 -7.12 21.59
CA ASN A 8 -3.62 -7.67 21.35
C ASN A 8 -3.55 -8.57 20.08
N SER A 9 -4.69 -8.96 19.51
CA SER A 9 -4.74 -9.67 18.22
C SER A 9 -4.69 -8.74 17.03
N ASP A 10 -4.94 -7.43 17.20
CA ASP A 10 -4.85 -6.47 16.11
C ASP A 10 -3.38 -6.06 15.92
N GLN A 11 -2.82 -6.39 14.75
CA GLN A 11 -1.39 -6.17 14.47
C GLN A 11 -1.12 -4.84 13.75
N PHE A 12 -1.98 -4.45 12.83
CA PHE A 12 -1.85 -3.21 12.07
C PHE A 12 -3.20 -2.76 11.50
N VAL A 13 -3.24 -1.51 11.02
CA VAL A 13 -4.35 -0.95 10.26
C VAL A 13 -3.80 -0.41 8.94
N ILE A 14 -4.46 -0.73 7.83
CA ILE A 14 -4.21 -0.10 6.54
C ILE A 14 -5.28 0.97 6.32
N VAL A 15 -4.84 2.19 6.04
CA VAL A 15 -5.70 3.28 5.56
C VAL A 15 -5.24 3.60 4.15
N GLY A 16 -6.14 3.49 3.17
CA GLY A 16 -5.84 3.72 1.76
C GLY A 16 -6.91 4.60 1.09
N SER A 17 -6.52 5.34 0.05
CA SER A 17 -7.48 5.88 -0.92
C SER A 17 -8.08 4.76 -1.78
N ASP A 18 -9.16 5.07 -2.49
CA ASP A 18 -9.76 4.20 -3.51
C ASP A 18 -8.73 3.70 -4.53
N GLY A 19 -7.79 4.55 -4.95
CA GLY A 19 -6.71 4.15 -5.85
C GLY A 19 -5.90 2.93 -5.39
N LEU A 20 -5.80 2.62 -4.08
CA LEU A 20 -5.23 1.36 -3.60
C LEU A 20 -6.17 0.18 -3.86
N PHE A 21 -7.43 0.35 -3.48
CA PHE A 21 -8.45 -0.70 -3.47
C PHE A 21 -9.07 -0.98 -4.85
N ASP A 22 -8.79 -0.14 -5.85
CA ASP A 22 -9.02 -0.44 -7.25
C ASP A 22 -8.17 -1.62 -7.75
N PHE A 23 -7.03 -1.88 -7.12
CA PHE A 23 -6.10 -2.94 -7.49
C PHE A 23 -6.08 -4.13 -6.54
N PHE A 24 -6.49 -3.95 -5.28
CA PHE A 24 -6.45 -5.00 -4.26
C PHE A 24 -7.77 -5.12 -3.51
N SER A 25 -8.17 -6.36 -3.21
CA SER A 25 -9.18 -6.57 -2.17
C SER A 25 -8.63 -6.23 -0.79
N ASN A 26 -9.52 -6.04 0.20
CA ASN A 26 -9.13 -5.82 1.59
C ASN A 26 -8.26 -6.98 2.10
N GLU A 27 -8.64 -8.22 1.77
CA GLU A 27 -7.94 -9.44 2.17
C GLU A 27 -6.56 -9.52 1.50
N GLU A 28 -6.45 -9.19 0.21
CA GLU A 28 -5.15 -9.16 -0.47
C GLU A 28 -4.21 -8.13 0.15
N ALA A 29 -4.70 -6.92 0.43
CA ALA A 29 -3.89 -5.86 1.04
C ALA A 29 -3.38 -6.27 2.44
N VAL A 30 -4.24 -6.89 3.25
CA VAL A 30 -3.86 -7.42 4.58
C VAL A 30 -2.82 -8.53 4.44
N ASN A 31 -3.03 -9.50 3.56
CA ASN A 31 -2.11 -10.63 3.35
C ASN A 31 -0.73 -10.17 2.86
N LEU A 32 -0.69 -9.16 1.98
CA LEU A 32 0.55 -8.57 1.49
C LEU A 32 1.34 -7.90 2.63
N VAL A 33 0.67 -7.08 3.44
CA VAL A 33 1.32 -6.41 4.57
C VAL A 33 1.78 -7.42 5.61
N GLU A 34 0.93 -8.37 6.00
CA GLU A 34 1.26 -9.41 6.98
C GLU A 34 2.48 -10.22 6.55
N SER A 35 2.49 -10.70 5.31
CA SER A 35 3.61 -11.46 4.76
C SER A 35 4.91 -10.64 4.77
N TYR A 36 4.83 -9.37 4.38
CA TYR A 36 5.99 -8.47 4.31
C TYR A 36 6.55 -8.14 5.70
N ILE A 37 5.72 -7.80 6.68
CA ILE A 37 6.22 -7.45 8.03
C ILE A 37 6.88 -8.63 8.73
N LEU A 38 6.43 -9.86 8.45
CA LEU A 38 7.02 -11.09 8.98
C LEU A 38 8.42 -11.36 8.40
N SER A 39 8.62 -11.10 7.11
CA SER A 39 9.92 -11.30 6.44
C SER A 39 10.86 -10.09 6.54
N ASN A 40 10.32 -8.89 6.75
CA ASN A 40 11.06 -7.62 6.67
C ASN A 40 10.75 -6.72 7.89
N PRO A 41 11.22 -7.05 9.09
CA PRO A 41 10.86 -6.35 10.33
C PRO A 41 11.28 -4.87 10.39
N PHE A 42 12.19 -4.43 9.52
CA PHE A 42 12.64 -3.03 9.39
C PHE A 42 12.23 -2.37 8.07
N GLY A 43 11.38 -3.04 7.29
CA GLY A 43 10.89 -2.58 6.00
C GLY A 43 9.82 -1.48 6.13
N ASP A 44 9.41 -0.93 4.98
CA ASP A 44 8.31 0.02 4.88
C ASP A 44 7.12 -0.68 4.19
N PRO A 45 6.14 -1.18 4.95
CA PRO A 45 5.00 -1.92 4.40
C PRO A 45 4.11 -1.04 3.50
N ALA A 46 4.04 0.27 3.75
CA ALA A 46 3.28 1.17 2.89
C ALA A 46 3.97 1.33 1.52
N LYS A 47 5.29 1.51 1.51
CA LYS A 47 6.07 1.53 0.26
C LYS A 47 5.95 0.21 -0.50
N PHE A 48 6.01 -0.92 0.20
CA PHE A 48 5.83 -2.24 -0.39
C PHE A 48 4.48 -2.38 -1.10
N LEU A 49 3.38 -1.93 -0.47
CA LEU A 49 2.05 -1.94 -1.11
C LEU A 49 2.02 -1.10 -2.39
N ILE A 50 2.66 0.07 -2.39
CA ILE A 50 2.78 0.91 -3.60
C ILE A 50 3.56 0.18 -4.69
N GLU A 51 4.68 -0.47 -4.35
CA GLU A 51 5.49 -1.23 -5.33
C GLU A 51 4.69 -2.38 -5.94
N GLN A 52 3.90 -3.11 -5.14
CA GLN A 52 3.00 -4.15 -5.64
C GLN A 52 1.88 -3.58 -6.52
N LEU A 53 1.33 -2.42 -6.16
CA LEU A 53 0.31 -1.75 -6.96
C LEU A 53 0.86 -1.36 -8.34
N VAL A 54 2.03 -0.72 -8.37
CA VAL A 54 2.69 -0.32 -9.61
C VAL A 54 2.98 -1.54 -10.48
N ALA A 55 3.39 -2.67 -9.88
CA ALA A 55 3.54 -3.95 -10.60
C ALA A 55 2.25 -4.36 -11.31
N ARG A 56 1.14 -4.37 -10.56
CA ARG A 56 -0.17 -4.84 -11.03
C ARG A 56 -0.78 -3.89 -12.06
N ALA A 57 -0.62 -2.58 -11.87
CA ALA A 57 -1.05 -1.56 -12.82
C ALA A 57 -0.26 -1.65 -14.13
N ALA A 58 1.05 -1.91 -14.05
CA ALA A 58 1.89 -2.06 -15.23
C ALA A 58 1.49 -3.32 -16.02
N ASP A 59 1.33 -4.46 -15.34
CA ASP A 59 0.88 -5.72 -15.94
C ASP A 59 -0.50 -5.55 -16.61
N SER A 60 -1.45 -4.90 -15.93
CA SER A 60 -2.79 -4.61 -16.47
C SER A 60 -2.75 -3.71 -17.71
N ALA A 61 -1.76 -2.84 -17.81
CA ALA A 61 -1.54 -1.95 -18.95
C ALA A 61 -0.71 -2.58 -20.08
N GLY A 62 -0.14 -3.77 -19.87
CA GLY A 62 0.82 -4.39 -20.77
C GLY A 62 2.17 -3.68 -20.81
N PHE A 63 2.56 -3.06 -19.70
CA PHE A 63 3.80 -2.28 -19.51
C PHE A 63 4.73 -2.98 -18.52
N SER A 64 6.02 -2.66 -18.63
CA SER A 64 6.95 -2.77 -17.50
C SER A 64 6.66 -1.65 -16.47
N MET A 65 7.13 -1.84 -15.23
CA MET A 65 7.03 -0.79 -14.20
C MET A 65 7.70 0.51 -14.65
N GLU A 66 8.86 0.42 -15.31
CA GLU A 66 9.59 1.58 -15.82
C GLU A 66 8.77 2.34 -16.87
N GLU A 67 8.13 1.64 -17.80
CA GLU A 67 7.26 2.26 -18.80
C GLU A 67 6.06 2.95 -18.15
N LEU A 68 5.43 2.32 -17.14
CA LEU A 68 4.32 2.92 -16.41
C LEU A 68 4.75 4.21 -15.68
N MET A 69 5.89 4.19 -14.97
CA MET A 69 6.40 5.37 -14.25
C MET A 69 6.78 6.52 -15.20
N ASN A 70 7.20 6.19 -16.42
CA ASN A 70 7.54 7.16 -17.46
C ASN A 70 6.33 7.69 -18.25
N VAL A 71 5.10 7.26 -17.94
CA VAL A 71 3.88 7.83 -18.55
C VAL A 71 3.82 9.34 -18.28
N PRO A 72 3.70 10.18 -19.33
CA PRO A 72 3.63 11.62 -19.18
C PRO A 72 2.47 12.07 -18.29
N ALA A 73 2.71 13.15 -17.52
CA ALA A 73 1.68 13.81 -16.74
C ALA A 73 0.45 14.14 -17.63
N GLY A 74 -0.76 13.92 -17.10
CA GLY A 74 -2.01 14.04 -17.84
C GLY A 74 -2.50 12.76 -18.54
N ARG A 75 -1.65 11.73 -18.68
CA ARG A 75 -2.06 10.40 -19.18
C ARG A 75 -2.09 9.30 -18.11
N ARG A 76 -1.52 9.57 -16.92
CA ARG A 76 -1.35 8.58 -15.83
C ARG A 76 -2.67 8.00 -15.30
N ARG A 77 -3.72 8.82 -15.16
CA ARG A 77 -5.07 8.40 -14.73
C ARG A 77 -5.75 7.33 -15.60
N LYS A 78 -5.20 7.05 -16.80
CA LYS A 78 -5.66 5.92 -17.61
C LYS A 78 -5.22 4.56 -17.06
N TYR A 79 -4.20 4.56 -16.21
CA TYR A 79 -3.53 3.35 -15.75
C TYR A 79 -3.67 3.14 -14.24
N HIS A 80 -3.67 4.21 -13.45
CA HIS A 80 -3.98 4.19 -12.01
C HIS A 80 -4.39 5.60 -11.56
N ASP A 81 -5.15 5.72 -10.46
CA ASP A 81 -5.44 7.03 -9.83
C ASP A 81 -4.34 7.45 -8.85
N ASP A 82 -4.50 8.60 -8.20
CA ASP A 82 -3.66 9.02 -7.08
C ASP A 82 -3.80 8.04 -5.91
N VAL A 83 -2.69 7.42 -5.49
CA VAL A 83 -2.67 6.42 -4.43
C VAL A 83 -2.07 6.99 -3.15
N THR A 84 -2.83 6.94 -2.06
CA THR A 84 -2.34 7.25 -0.70
C THR A 84 -2.49 6.01 0.17
N VAL A 85 -1.42 5.61 0.88
CA VAL A 85 -1.43 4.46 1.80
C VAL A 85 -0.75 4.84 3.11
N MET A 86 -1.37 4.46 4.23
CA MET A 86 -0.79 4.51 5.56
C MET A 86 -0.93 3.13 6.22
N VAL A 87 0.17 2.61 6.75
CA VAL A 87 0.16 1.39 7.56
C VAL A 87 0.51 1.77 8.99
N ILE A 88 -0.43 1.55 9.91
CA ILE A 88 -0.31 1.87 11.33
C ILE A 88 -0.06 0.56 12.09
N MET A 89 1.15 0.37 12.59
CA MET A 89 1.46 -0.79 13.44
C MET A 89 0.82 -0.63 14.82
N LEU A 90 0.14 -1.66 15.29
CA LEU A 90 -0.53 -1.71 16.59
C LEU A 90 0.28 -2.59 17.57
N GLY A 91 0.15 -2.33 18.87
CA GLY A 91 0.77 -3.16 19.91
C GLY A 91 2.30 -3.03 20.05
N MET A 92 2.97 -2.30 19.15
CA MET A 92 4.38 -1.97 19.28
C MET A 92 4.52 -0.60 19.95
N ASN A 93 5.33 -0.48 21.03
CA ASN A 93 5.70 0.81 21.63
C ASN A 93 6.67 1.63 20.73
N GLN A 94 6.45 1.60 19.42
CA GLN A 94 7.29 2.18 18.39
C GLN A 94 6.56 3.40 17.82
N ARG A 95 7.22 4.55 17.84
CA ARG A 95 6.69 5.80 17.27
C ARG A 95 6.82 5.73 15.75
N THR A 96 5.82 6.18 15.02
CA THR A 96 5.89 6.38 13.56
C THR A 96 7.12 7.21 13.23
N SER A 97 8.06 6.62 12.49
CA SER A 97 9.41 7.17 12.30
C SER A 97 9.72 7.62 10.86
N LYS A 98 8.85 7.29 9.89
CA LYS A 98 9.08 7.59 8.47
C LYS A 98 7.78 7.96 7.76
N ALA A 99 7.89 8.95 6.89
CA ALA A 99 6.91 9.26 5.86
C ALA A 99 7.65 9.17 4.52
N SER A 100 7.10 8.40 3.59
CA SER A 100 7.66 8.22 2.25
C SER A 100 6.71 8.87 1.25
N THR A 101 7.23 9.71 0.37
CA THR A 101 6.48 10.26 -0.76
C THR A 101 6.97 9.57 -2.03
N CYS A 102 6.08 8.90 -2.74
CA CYS A 102 6.32 8.38 -4.09
C CYS A 102 5.71 9.39 -5.08
N ILE A 103 6.46 9.79 -6.12
CA ILE A 103 6.08 10.78 -7.13
C ILE A 103 5.91 10.08 -8.49
#